data_AF-A0A359CKV8-F1
#
_entry.id   AF-A0A359CKV8-F1
#
_cell.length_a   1.000
_cell.length_b   1.000
_cell.length_c   1.000
_cell.angle_alpha   90.00
_cell.angle_beta   90.00
_cell.angle_gamma   90.00
#
_symmetry.space_group_name_H-M   'P 1'
#
loop_
_entity.id
_entity.type
_entity.pdbx_description
1 polymer ?
#
loop_
_entity_poly.entity_id
_entity_poly.type
_entity_poly.pdbx_seq_one_letter_code
_entity_poly.pdbx_strand_id
1 'polypeptide(L)'
;KRVIAVYSMGDYFSIQAEKEMIEAKTVILSVGVDFKKSIENEDKFLGNGVSYCATCDAPLYKGKAVIVVGYNEESYREADFLSEICSKIFFVPVFKMKYKFKENVTLLDDSPLRFEGEMKAEKLVFKNSEIKADGFFVIKDSL
;
A
#
# COMPACT_ATOMS: atom_id res chain seq x y z
N LYS A 1 26.50 5.73 6.65
CA LYS A 1 27.07 5.60 5.29
C LYS A 1 26.07 4.81 4.46
N ARG A 2 25.67 5.27 3.27
CA ARG A 2 24.76 4.52 2.42
C ARG A 2 25.53 3.38 1.75
N VAL A 3 25.02 2.16 1.90
CA VAL A 3 25.56 0.96 1.25
C VAL A 3 24.91 0.83 -0.13
N ILE A 4 25.73 0.65 -1.16
CA ILE A 4 25.32 0.52 -2.56
C ILE A 4 25.24 -0.96 -2.96
N ALA A 5 26.26 -1.73 -2.57
CA ALA A 5 26.37 -3.15 -2.92
C ALA A 5 27.13 -3.93 -1.84
N VAL A 6 26.86 -5.23 -1.76
CA VAL A 6 27.60 -6.18 -0.92
C VAL A 6 27.99 -7.37 -1.80
N TYR A 7 29.29 -7.63 -1.89
CA TYR A 7 29.86 -8.72 -2.68
C TYR A 7 30.34 -9.85 -1.75
N SER A 8 30.03 -11.09 -2.10
CA SER A 8 30.59 -12.26 -1.41
C SER A 8 31.95 -12.61 -2.03
N MET A 9 32.99 -12.67 -1.20
CA MET A 9 34.37 -12.97 -1.61
C MET A 9 34.82 -14.36 -1.15
N GLY A 10 33.87 -15.22 -0.79
CA GLY A 10 34.12 -16.51 -0.12
C GLY A 10 34.17 -16.33 1.39
N ASP A 11 35.34 -16.01 1.93
CA ASP A 11 35.60 -15.98 3.39
C ASP A 11 35.19 -14.66 4.07
N TYR A 12 34.83 -13.64 3.28
CA TYR A 12 34.40 -12.34 3.75
C TYR A 12 33.46 -11.66 2.74
N PHE A 13 32.91 -10.52 3.15
CA PHE A 13 32.09 -9.65 2.33
C PHE A 13 32.77 -8.31 2.10
N SER A 14 32.74 -7.86 0.85
CA SER A 14 33.17 -6.53 0.46
C SER A 14 31.94 -5.63 0.27
N ILE A 15 31.81 -4.59 1.08
CA ILE A 15 30.67 -3.68 1.12
C ILE A 15 31.07 -2.36 0.46
N GLN A 16 30.39 -2.01 -0.62
CA GLN A 16 30.57 -0.74 -1.30
C GLN A 16 29.70 0.33 -0.64
N ALA A 17 30.33 1.33 -0.05
CA ALA A 17 29.67 2.55 0.41
C ALA A 17 30.00 3.72 -0.54
N GLU A 18 29.27 4.83 -0.43
CA GLU A 18 29.39 5.98 -1.36
C GLU A 18 30.81 6.51 -1.60
N LYS A 19 31.72 6.40 -0.62
CA LYS A 19 33.06 6.99 -0.70
C LYS A 19 34.19 6.01 -0.35
N GLU A 20 33.87 4.75 -0.07
CA GLU A 20 34.85 3.79 0.40
C GLU A 20 34.35 2.35 0.22
N MET A 21 35.29 1.42 0.32
CA MET A 21 35.02 -0.01 0.42
C MET A 21 35.28 -0.44 1.87
N ILE A 22 34.36 -1.23 2.43
CA ILE A 22 34.45 -1.75 3.79
C ILE A 22 34.49 -3.28 3.70
N GLU A 23 35.38 -3.92 4.44
CA GLU A 23 35.47 -5.38 4.52
C GLU A 23 34.89 -5.87 5.85
N ALA A 24 34.10 -6.93 5.79
CA ALA A 24 33.51 -7.56 6.98
C ALA A 24 33.41 -9.08 6.81
N LYS A 25 33.67 -9.84 7.88
CA LYS A 25 33.47 -11.31 7.88
C LYS A 25 31.99 -11.71 7.87
N THR A 26 31.12 -10.86 8.41
CA THR A 26 29.68 -11.13 8.55
C THR A 26 28.89 -9.86 8.25
N VAL A 27 27.77 -10.00 7.55
CA VAL A 27 26.86 -8.91 7.21
C VAL A 27 25.47 -9.24 7.74
N ILE A 28 24.88 -8.31 8.48
CA ILE A 28 23.48 -8.39 8.94
C ILE A 28 22.69 -7.36 8.13
N LEU A 29 21.70 -7.81 7.37
CA LEU A 29 20.83 -6.94 6.58
C LEU A 29 19.65 -6.49 7.42
N SER A 30 19.59 -5.20 7.74
CA SER A 30 18.48 -4.56 8.47
C SER A 30 17.99 -3.31 7.73
N VAL A 31 17.87 -3.41 6.40
CA VAL A 31 17.59 -2.26 5.51
C VAL A 31 16.12 -1.83 5.48
N GLY A 32 15.24 -2.51 6.21
CA GLY A 32 13.79 -2.30 6.14
C GLY A 32 13.22 -2.73 4.78
N VAL A 33 12.02 -2.24 4.46
CA VAL A 33 11.30 -2.56 3.21
C VAL A 33 11.11 -1.29 2.38
N ASP A 34 11.40 -1.38 1.09
CA ASP A 34 11.12 -0.32 0.12
C ASP A 34 9.69 -0.48 -0.39
N PHE A 35 8.77 0.36 0.09
CA PHE A 35 7.43 0.42 -0.45
C PHE A 35 7.51 0.99 -1.86
N LYS A 36 7.49 0.11 -2.87
CA LYS A 36 7.27 0.54 -4.25
C LYS A 36 6.03 1.43 -4.28
N LYS A 37 6.22 2.71 -4.59
CA LYS A 37 5.13 3.65 -4.86
C LYS A 37 4.25 3.03 -5.94
N SER A 38 3.04 2.66 -5.56
CA SER A 38 2.21 1.79 -6.38
C SER A 38 1.23 2.61 -7.20
N ILE A 39 0.87 3.80 -6.71
CA ILE A 39 -0.10 4.70 -7.30
C ILE A 39 0.47 6.12 -7.32
N GLU A 40 0.30 6.85 -8.41
CA GLU A 40 0.74 8.24 -8.53
C GLU A 40 -0.05 9.15 -7.58
N ASN A 41 0.63 10.15 -7.00
CA ASN A 41 0.10 11.04 -5.95
C ASN A 41 -0.30 10.38 -4.62
N GLU A 42 0.02 9.11 -4.39
CA GLU A 42 -0.22 8.42 -3.10
C GLU A 42 0.37 9.19 -1.91
N ASP A 43 1.67 9.54 -1.99
CA ASP A 43 2.37 10.27 -0.93
C ASP A 43 1.80 11.66 -0.65
N LYS A 44 1.24 12.32 -1.69
CA LYS A 44 0.71 13.68 -1.58
C LYS A 44 -0.51 13.73 -0.67
N PHE A 45 -1.31 12.66 -0.69
CA PHE A 45 -2.55 12.57 0.07
C PHE A 45 -2.46 11.63 1.27
N LEU A 46 -1.27 11.11 1.58
CA LEU A 46 -1.04 10.30 2.79
C LEU A 46 -1.36 11.13 4.04
N GLY A 47 -2.25 10.60 4.89
CA GLY A 47 -2.80 11.32 6.05
C GLY A 47 -3.87 12.37 5.72
N ASN A 48 -4.09 12.66 4.43
CA ASN A 48 -5.12 13.57 3.91
C ASN A 48 -6.09 12.82 2.98
N GLY A 49 -6.60 11.68 3.44
CA GLY A 49 -7.56 10.84 2.70
C GLY A 49 -7.01 9.50 2.24
N VAL A 50 -5.68 9.35 2.12
CA VAL A 50 -5.01 8.07 1.87
C VAL A 50 -4.41 7.54 3.17
N SER A 51 -4.64 6.26 3.47
CA SER A 51 -4.10 5.55 4.62
C SER A 51 -3.53 4.18 4.25
N TYR A 52 -2.56 3.69 5.04
CA TYR A 52 -1.98 2.36 4.92
C TYR A 52 -2.50 1.36 5.94
N CYS A 53 -3.25 1.83 6.96
CA CYS A 53 -3.75 0.96 8.01
C CYS A 53 -5.26 1.15 8.14
N ALA A 54 -6.05 0.18 7.68
CA ALA A 54 -7.49 0.27 7.81
C ALA A 54 -7.93 0.28 9.26
N THR A 55 -7.28 -0.51 10.12
CA THR A 55 -7.71 -0.64 11.52
C THR A 55 -7.52 0.63 12.35
N CYS A 56 -6.45 1.39 12.10
CA CYS A 56 -6.20 2.66 12.79
C CYS A 56 -7.21 3.75 12.39
N ASP A 57 -7.50 3.88 11.08
CA ASP A 57 -8.24 5.03 10.55
C ASP A 57 -9.72 4.73 10.25
N ALA A 58 -10.16 3.47 10.32
CA ALA A 58 -11.55 3.06 10.09
C ALA A 58 -12.60 3.91 10.83
N PRO A 59 -12.42 4.29 12.12
CA PRO A 59 -13.42 5.09 12.83
C PRO A 59 -13.71 6.45 12.18
N LEU A 60 -12.76 7.04 11.46
CA LEU A 60 -12.90 8.34 10.78
C LEU A 60 -13.81 8.28 9.54
N TYR A 61 -14.03 7.08 9.02
CA TYR A 61 -14.80 6.81 7.81
C TYR A 61 -16.14 6.10 8.08
N LYS A 62 -16.58 6.09 9.34
CA LYS A 62 -17.87 5.50 9.73
C LYS A 62 -19.03 6.06 8.89
N GLY A 63 -19.77 5.17 8.23
CA GLY A 63 -20.89 5.51 7.35
C GLY A 63 -20.52 6.14 6.00
N LYS A 64 -19.23 6.26 5.66
CA LYS A 64 -18.74 6.83 4.40
C LYS A 64 -18.38 5.76 3.37
N ALA A 65 -18.19 6.17 2.13
CA ALA A 65 -17.74 5.29 1.06
C ALA A 65 -16.21 5.28 0.99
N VAL A 66 -15.61 4.09 0.93
CA VAL A 66 -14.15 3.93 0.94
C VAL A 66 -13.68 2.99 -0.16
N ILE A 67 -12.45 3.19 -0.64
CA ILE A 67 -11.77 2.28 -1.58
C ILE A 67 -10.63 1.59 -0.83
N VAL A 68 -10.51 0.29 -1.01
CA VAL A 68 -9.42 -0.53 -0.49
C VAL A 68 -8.65 -1.10 -1.67
N VAL A 69 -7.39 -0.71 -1.83
CA VAL A 69 -6.46 -1.29 -2.80
C VAL A 69 -5.63 -2.34 -2.08
N GLY A 70 -5.86 -3.60 -2.42
CA GLY A 70 -5.25 -4.74 -1.76
C GLY A 70 -4.12 -5.35 -2.57
N TYR A 71 -2.93 -5.46 -1.98
CA TYR A 71 -1.76 -6.09 -2.59
C TYR A 71 -1.47 -7.50 -2.04
N ASN A 72 -2.14 -7.91 -0.96
CA ASN A 72 -1.92 -9.18 -0.28
C ASN A 72 -3.24 -9.82 0.20
N GLU A 73 -3.21 -11.07 0.65
CA GLU A 73 -4.40 -11.74 1.19
C GLU A 73 -4.92 -11.09 2.48
N GLU A 74 -4.07 -10.41 3.26
CA GLU A 74 -4.47 -9.72 4.48
C GLU A 74 -5.43 -8.56 4.21
N SER A 75 -5.28 -7.88 3.07
CA SER A 75 -6.18 -6.82 2.62
C SER A 75 -7.64 -7.25 2.51
N TYR A 76 -7.91 -8.54 2.31
CA TYR A 76 -9.26 -9.10 2.35
C TYR A 76 -9.88 -8.97 3.75
N ARG A 77 -9.12 -9.28 4.80
CA ARG A 77 -9.61 -9.17 6.19
C ARG A 77 -9.83 -7.72 6.58
N GLU A 78 -8.94 -6.83 6.15
CA GLU A 78 -9.09 -5.39 6.39
C GLU A 78 -10.31 -4.81 5.66
N ALA A 79 -10.57 -5.24 4.43
CA ALA A 79 -11.78 -4.87 3.70
C ALA A 79 -13.06 -5.39 4.37
N ASP A 80 -13.05 -6.63 4.88
CA ASP A 80 -14.19 -7.18 5.62
C ASP A 80 -14.39 -6.45 6.96
N PHE A 81 -13.33 -6.07 7.66
CA PHE A 81 -13.42 -5.24 8.86
C PHE A 81 -14.02 -3.86 8.56
N LEU A 82 -13.56 -3.18 7.50
CA LEU A 82 -14.13 -1.91 7.05
C LEU A 82 -15.60 -2.05 6.66
N SER A 83 -16.03 -3.23 6.21
CA SER A 83 -17.44 -3.51 5.87
C SER A 83 -18.41 -3.40 7.03
N GLU A 84 -17.93 -3.49 8.26
CA GLU A 84 -18.78 -3.34 9.45
C GLU A 84 -18.95 -1.87 9.87
N ILE A 85 -18.09 -0.99 9.38
CA ILE A 85 -17.99 0.41 9.83
C ILE A 85 -18.42 1.38 8.74
N CYS A 86 -18.05 1.12 7.49
CA CYS A 86 -18.28 1.97 6.32
C CYS A 86 -19.58 1.59 5.60
N SER A 87 -20.17 2.55 4.88
CA SER A 87 -21.45 2.32 4.17
C SER A 87 -21.25 1.56 2.86
N LYS A 88 -20.13 1.80 2.16
CA LYS A 88 -19.80 1.14 0.90
C LYS A 88 -18.30 0.99 0.77
N ILE A 89 -17.87 -0.20 0.33
CA ILE A 89 -16.46 -0.53 0.15
C ILE A 89 -16.25 -0.94 -1.29
N PHE A 90 -15.25 -0.34 -1.92
CA PHE A 90 -14.77 -0.79 -3.21
C PHE A 90 -13.44 -1.50 -3.00
N PHE A 91 -13.41 -2.81 -3.25
CA PHE A 91 -12.20 -3.61 -3.10
C PHE A 91 -11.54 -3.79 -4.46
N VAL A 92 -10.29 -3.35 -4.56
CA VAL A 92 -9.45 -3.38 -5.77
C VAL A 92 -8.29 -4.33 -5.51
N PRO A 93 -8.40 -5.61 -5.88
CA PRO A 93 -7.29 -6.54 -5.75
C PRO A 93 -6.26 -6.36 -6.87
N VAL A 94 -5.00 -6.21 -6.51
CA VAL A 94 -3.87 -6.23 -7.47
C VAL A 94 -3.41 -7.67 -7.76
N PHE A 95 -3.95 -8.65 -7.04
CA PHE A 95 -3.66 -10.08 -7.17
C PHE A 95 -4.92 -10.89 -7.53
N LYS A 96 -4.72 -12.07 -8.12
CA LYS A 96 -5.82 -12.96 -8.53
C LYS A 96 -6.11 -13.98 -7.45
N MET A 97 -7.25 -13.85 -6.78
CA MET A 97 -7.77 -14.82 -5.82
C MET A 97 -9.31 -14.85 -5.90
N LYS A 98 -9.93 -15.91 -5.36
CA LYS A 98 -11.39 -15.94 -5.14
C LYS A 98 -11.71 -15.24 -3.83
N TYR A 99 -12.53 -14.20 -3.91
CA TYR A 99 -12.98 -13.45 -2.73
C TYR A 99 -14.46 -13.70 -2.48
N LYS A 100 -14.87 -13.70 -1.21
CA LYS A 100 -16.28 -13.84 -0.82
C LYS A 100 -16.65 -12.76 0.18
N PHE A 101 -17.03 -11.59 -0.31
CA PHE A 101 -17.39 -10.47 0.55
C PHE A 101 -18.88 -10.44 0.93
N LYS A 102 -19.20 -9.61 1.93
CA LYS A 102 -20.57 -9.17 2.27
C LYS A 102 -21.14 -8.27 1.17
N GLU A 103 -22.46 -8.08 1.16
CA GLU A 103 -23.20 -7.37 0.09
C GLU A 103 -22.77 -5.91 -0.11
N ASN A 104 -22.20 -5.25 0.90
CA ASN A 104 -21.77 -3.85 0.84
C ASN A 104 -20.36 -3.65 0.26
N VAL A 105 -19.68 -4.74 -0.14
CA VAL A 105 -18.38 -4.69 -0.81
C VAL A 105 -18.54 -4.94 -2.29
N THR A 106 -18.13 -3.97 -3.10
CA THR A 106 -18.09 -4.06 -4.56
C THR A 106 -16.67 -4.39 -5.01
N LEU A 107 -16.52 -5.48 -5.75
CA LEU A 107 -15.23 -5.88 -6.31
C LEU A 107 -14.97 -5.12 -7.61
N LEU A 108 -13.79 -4.51 -7.71
CA LEU A 108 -13.35 -3.74 -8.87
C LEU A 108 -12.09 -4.35 -9.45
N ASP A 109 -12.23 -4.96 -10.63
CA ASP A 109 -11.11 -5.46 -11.42
C ASP A 109 -10.62 -4.36 -12.38
N ASP A 110 -10.02 -3.31 -11.83
CA ASP A 110 -9.40 -2.22 -12.59
C ASP A 110 -8.08 -1.81 -11.95
N SER A 111 -7.13 -1.33 -12.75
CA SER A 111 -5.80 -0.97 -12.27
C SER A 111 -5.76 0.50 -11.81
N PRO A 112 -5.43 0.79 -10.54
CA PRO A 112 -5.35 2.16 -10.05
C PRO A 112 -4.13 2.86 -10.66
N LEU A 113 -4.31 4.10 -11.11
CA LEU A 113 -3.27 4.91 -11.73
C LEU A 113 -2.81 6.05 -10.83
N ARG A 114 -3.75 6.91 -10.40
CA ARG A 114 -3.43 8.12 -9.62
C ARG A 114 -4.55 8.60 -8.73
N PHE A 115 -4.19 9.26 -7.64
CA PHE A 115 -5.13 10.02 -6.80
C PHE A 115 -5.30 11.45 -7.31
N GLU A 116 -6.53 11.97 -7.25
CA GLU A 116 -6.86 13.36 -7.55
C GLU A 116 -7.69 13.99 -6.41
N GLY A 117 -7.44 15.29 -6.18
CA GLY A 117 -8.07 16.09 -5.14
C GLY A 117 -7.29 17.39 -4.89
N GLU A 118 -7.91 18.35 -4.21
CA GLU A 118 -7.27 19.63 -3.87
C GLU A 118 -6.55 19.56 -2.52
N MET A 119 -7.30 19.61 -1.41
CA MET A 119 -6.74 19.56 -0.05
C MET A 119 -6.63 18.12 0.49
N LYS A 120 -7.49 17.22 0.00
CA LYS A 120 -7.54 15.81 0.39
C LYS A 120 -7.82 14.95 -0.85
N ALA A 121 -7.55 13.65 -0.79
CA ALA A 121 -7.96 12.74 -1.85
C ALA A 121 -9.49 12.69 -1.94
N GLU A 122 -10.02 12.88 -3.15
CA GLU A 122 -11.47 12.85 -3.43
C GLU A 122 -11.84 11.77 -4.44
N LYS A 123 -10.90 11.38 -5.30
CA LYS A 123 -11.09 10.31 -6.26
C LYS A 123 -9.82 9.53 -6.55
N LEU A 124 -10.01 8.27 -6.91
CA LEU A 124 -8.99 7.40 -7.47
C LEU A 124 -9.32 7.16 -8.94
N VAL A 125 -8.36 7.48 -9.80
CA VAL A 125 -8.44 7.26 -11.24
C VAL A 125 -7.84 5.90 -11.55
N PHE A 126 -8.61 5.07 -12.23
CA PHE A 126 -8.20 3.77 -12.74
C PHE A 126 -7.97 3.84 -14.25
N LYS A 127 -7.59 2.71 -14.86
CA LYS A 127 -7.34 2.63 -16.30
C LYS A 127 -8.60 2.84 -17.13
N ASN A 128 -9.74 2.30 -16.70
CA ASN A 128 -11.00 2.36 -17.45
C ASN A 128 -12.09 3.18 -16.76
N SER A 129 -11.88 3.58 -15.50
CA SER A 129 -12.89 4.21 -14.68
C SER A 129 -12.30 5.23 -13.71
N GLU A 130 -13.14 6.09 -13.13
CA GLU A 130 -12.79 6.94 -11.99
C GLU A 130 -13.86 6.83 -10.92
N ILE A 131 -13.45 6.73 -9.66
CA ILE A 131 -14.37 6.52 -8.55
C ILE A 131 -14.07 7.53 -7.45
N LYS A 132 -15.14 8.20 -7.01
CA LYS A 132 -15.11 9.11 -5.87
C LYS A 132 -15.35 8.34 -4.59
N ALA A 133 -14.56 8.65 -3.57
CA ALA A 133 -14.71 8.07 -2.25
C ALA A 133 -14.19 9.05 -1.20
N ASP A 134 -14.63 8.87 0.03
CA ASP A 134 -14.23 9.71 1.15
C ASP A 134 -12.87 9.31 1.73
N GLY A 135 -12.50 8.03 1.60
CA GLY A 135 -11.25 7.46 2.12
C GLY A 135 -10.68 6.38 1.21
N PHE A 136 -9.34 6.31 1.19
CA PHE A 136 -8.58 5.39 0.33
C PHE A 136 -7.57 4.64 1.20
N PHE A 137 -7.71 3.32 1.25
CA PHE A 137 -6.81 2.44 1.99
C PHE A 137 -5.94 1.69 1.01
N VAL A 138 -4.63 1.84 1.12
CA VAL A 138 -3.66 1.15 0.28
C VAL A 138 -2.95 0.12 1.15
N ILE A 139 -3.45 -1.12 1.14
CA ILE A 139 -2.99 -2.19 2.01
C ILE A 139 -1.90 -2.99 1.29
N LYS A 140 -0.67 -2.77 1.72
CA LYS A 140 0.54 -3.44 1.22
C LYS A 140 1.09 -4.33 2.32
N ASP A 141 1.88 -5.34 1.94
CA ASP A 141 2.65 -6.10 2.92
C ASP A 141 3.50 -5.15 3.76
N SER A 142 3.17 -5.07 5.05
CA SER A 142 4.07 -4.57 6.06
C SER A 142 4.89 -5.74 6.54
N LEU A 143 6.11 -5.85 6.03
CA LEU A 143 7.13 -6.76 6.57
C LEU A 143 8.24 -5.94 7.23
#